data_AF-A7SGZ0-F1
#
_entry.id   AF-A7SGZ0-F1
#
_cell.length_a   1.000
_cell.length_b   1.000
_cell.length_c   1.000
_cell.angle_alpha   90.00
_cell.angle_beta   90.00
_cell.angle_gamma   90.00
#
_symmetry.space_group_name_H-M   'P 1'
#
loop_
_entity.id
_entity.type
_entity.pdbx_description
1 polymer ?
#
loop_
_entity_poly.entity_id
_entity_poly.type
_entity_poly.pdbx_seq_one_letter_code
_entity_poly.pdbx_strand_id
1 'polypeptide(L)'
;DAENRRILEYDSAVKIQSWFRATRVRSYIRFLNYCARTIQRHFRGFKGREIYRHIVKEHVKQMRINFYNAQATKIQKVWRGYYTRKYIHNYYSRKAFLTGLVVKNEIVRQQLHELSVAASQERARKAKEEQKAAQEIEARKTHYLISTHQIPGVYNSPYDKKHFSKEHALLAVRAPSPKTRAAISARLRTGRTGTLDVRGSVKAAEKDMKYEVLPPITTKMQGPFREPQEVWKQRHKKLNPTLRVDTSYTSAEQARAEMKAEEWVTRVIDDK
;
A
#
# COMPACT_ATOMS: atom_id res chain seq x y z
N ASP A 1 98.45 9.08 82.35
CA ASP A 1 97.46 10.06 81.83
C ASP A 1 97.44 10.24 80.32
N ALA A 2 98.57 10.50 79.64
CA ALA A 2 98.60 10.72 78.19
C ALA A 2 98.09 9.53 77.37
N GLU A 3 98.40 8.30 77.79
CA GLU A 3 98.03 7.08 77.06
C GLU A 3 96.52 6.76 77.14
N ASN A 4 95.87 7.10 78.25
CA ASN A 4 94.42 6.93 78.42
C ASN A 4 93.62 7.94 77.57
N ARG A 5 94.16 9.13 77.29
CA ARG A 5 93.51 10.16 76.44
C ARG A 5 93.67 9.89 74.94
N ARG A 6 94.71 9.16 74.53
CA ARG A 6 94.99 8.81 73.12
C ARG A 6 93.82 8.11 72.44
N ILE A 7 93.21 7.14 73.12
CA ILE A 7 92.09 6.35 72.56
C ILE A 7 90.86 7.23 72.39
N LEU A 8 90.54 8.05 73.40
CA LEU A 8 89.40 8.96 73.36
C LEU A 8 89.54 10.02 72.25
N GLU A 9 90.74 10.58 72.08
CA GLU A 9 91.05 11.53 71.01
C GLU A 9 90.96 10.89 69.62
N TYR A 10 91.49 9.67 69.48
CA TYR A 10 91.38 8.88 68.25
C TYR A 10 89.92 8.63 67.88
N ASP A 11 89.10 8.12 68.81
CA ASP A 11 87.69 7.83 68.57
C ASP A 11 86.89 9.09 68.21
N SER A 12 87.20 10.21 68.87
CA SER A 12 86.59 11.51 68.57
C SER A 12 86.96 11.97 67.16
N ALA A 13 88.22 11.83 66.75
CA ALA A 13 88.68 12.15 65.39
C ALA A 13 88.00 11.25 64.34
N VAL A 14 87.90 9.94 64.59
CA VAL A 14 87.20 9.00 63.69
C VAL A 14 85.72 9.35 63.55
N LYS A 15 85.06 9.77 64.64
CA LYS A 15 83.66 10.26 64.59
C LYS A 15 83.52 11.50 63.71
N ILE A 16 84.41 12.49 63.86
CA ILE A 16 84.40 13.70 63.04
C ILE A 16 84.65 13.35 61.56
N GLN A 17 85.64 12.50 61.28
CA GLN A 17 85.99 12.08 59.91
C GLN A 17 84.86 11.30 59.24
N SER A 18 84.27 10.33 59.93
CA SER A 18 83.15 9.53 59.41
C SER A 18 81.91 10.40 59.16
N TRP A 19 81.59 11.32 60.07
CA TRP A 19 80.52 12.29 59.88
C TRP A 19 80.76 13.18 58.66
N PHE A 20 81.97 13.74 58.50
CA PHE A 20 82.31 14.59 57.37
C PHE A 20 82.22 13.84 56.04
N ARG A 21 82.79 12.63 55.96
CA ARG A 21 82.70 11.76 54.77
C ARG A 21 81.24 11.49 54.40
N ALA A 22 80.41 11.13 55.36
CA ALA A 22 78.99 10.87 55.14
C ALA A 22 78.24 12.14 54.68
N THR A 23 78.53 13.31 55.25
CA THR A 23 77.92 14.58 54.87
C THR A 23 78.27 14.96 53.42
N ARG A 24 79.53 14.77 53.01
CA ARG A 24 79.96 14.99 51.62
C ARG A 24 79.24 14.06 50.63
N VAL A 25 79.14 12.76 50.95
CA VAL A 25 78.42 11.80 50.12
C VAL A 25 76.93 12.13 50.02
N ARG A 26 76.27 12.43 51.14
CA ARG A 26 74.84 12.82 51.15
C ARG A 26 74.58 14.09 50.35
N SER A 27 75.46 15.09 50.46
CA SER A 27 75.37 16.32 49.67
C SER A 27 75.46 16.03 48.17
N TYR A 28 76.40 15.17 47.76
CA TYR A 28 76.54 14.77 46.37
C TYR A 28 75.33 13.98 45.84
N ILE A 29 74.79 13.03 46.62
CA ILE A 29 73.56 12.30 46.25
C ILE A 29 72.38 13.26 46.09
N ARG A 30 72.23 14.26 46.97
CA ARG A 30 71.18 15.29 46.84
C ARG A 30 71.34 16.09 45.54
N PHE A 31 72.57 16.45 45.18
CA PHE A 31 72.85 17.12 43.91
C PHE A 31 72.47 16.25 42.70
N LEU A 32 72.85 14.97 42.69
CA LEU A 32 72.46 14.04 41.62
C LEU A 32 70.94 13.89 41.50
N ASN A 33 70.25 13.75 42.63
CA ASN A 33 68.79 13.68 42.66
C ASN A 33 68.14 14.97 42.16
N TYR A 34 68.70 16.14 42.50
CA TYR A 34 68.24 17.41 41.98
C TYR A 34 68.36 17.45 40.44
N CYS A 35 69.51 17.10 39.88
CA CYS A 35 69.73 17.02 38.44
C CYS A 35 68.75 16.06 37.76
N ALA A 36 68.59 14.85 38.31
CA ALA A 36 67.66 13.85 37.79
C ALA A 36 66.21 14.36 37.78
N ARG A 37 65.73 14.95 38.89
CA ARG A 37 64.38 15.53 38.95
C ARG A 37 64.19 16.66 37.95
N THR A 38 65.19 17.50 37.75
CA THR A 38 65.13 18.59 36.77
C THR A 38 64.95 18.05 35.36
N ILE A 39 65.79 17.10 34.94
CA ILE A 39 65.67 16.44 33.62
C ILE A 39 64.29 15.81 33.46
N GLN A 40 63.85 15.01 34.44
CA GLN A 40 62.58 14.32 34.35
C GLN A 40 61.38 15.28 34.34
N ARG A 41 61.42 16.39 35.11
CA ARG A 41 60.39 17.43 35.09
C ARG A 41 60.24 18.03 33.70
N HIS A 42 61.35 18.40 33.07
CA HIS A 42 61.34 18.96 31.72
C HIS A 42 60.83 17.95 30.69
N PHE A 43 61.26 16.69 30.78
CA PHE A 43 60.81 15.62 29.88
C PHE A 43 59.32 15.32 30.01
N ARG A 44 58.79 15.19 31.23
CA ARG A 44 57.35 15.02 31.47
C ARG A 44 56.54 16.18 30.89
N GLY A 45 57.04 17.42 31.07
CA GLY A 45 56.44 18.60 30.46
C GLY A 45 56.47 18.59 28.93
N PHE A 46 57.58 18.14 28.33
CA PHE A 46 57.69 17.98 26.87
C PHE A 46 56.66 16.98 26.35
N LYS A 47 56.59 15.79 26.95
CA LYS A 47 55.61 14.75 26.58
C LYS A 47 54.17 15.20 26.77
N GLY A 48 53.86 15.90 27.86
CA GLY A 48 52.52 16.48 28.07
C GLY A 48 52.13 17.47 26.98
N ARG A 49 53.05 18.35 26.57
CA ARG A 49 52.81 19.30 25.47
C ARG A 49 52.67 18.62 24.11
N GLU A 50 53.43 17.56 23.85
CA GLU A 50 53.32 16.75 22.63
C GLU A 50 51.91 16.14 22.50
N ILE A 51 51.44 15.49 23.56
CA ILE A 51 50.09 14.89 23.62
C ILE A 51 49.01 15.96 23.46
N TYR A 52 49.12 17.08 24.19
CA TYR A 52 48.14 18.17 24.11
C TYR A 52 48.01 18.74 22.69
N ARG A 53 49.13 18.94 21.98
CA ARG A 53 49.11 19.41 20.59
C ARG A 53 48.35 18.44 19.68
N HIS A 54 48.54 17.14 19.87
CA HIS A 54 47.82 16.12 19.11
C HIS A 54 46.32 16.17 19.39
N ILE A 55 45.91 16.23 20.66
CA ILE A 55 44.51 16.36 21.06
C ILE A 55 43.85 17.60 20.46
N VAL A 56 44.52 18.76 20.53
CA VAL A 56 44.00 20.01 19.95
C VAL A 56 43.85 19.90 18.43
N LYS A 57 44.83 19.29 17.75
CA LYS A 57 44.78 19.08 16.29
C LYS A 57 43.58 18.22 15.90
N GLU A 58 43.35 17.10 16.57
CA GLU A 58 42.22 16.22 16.28
C GLU A 58 40.88 16.88 16.64
N HIS A 59 40.81 17.63 17.75
CA HIS A 59 39.61 18.36 18.11
C HIS A 59 39.22 19.41 17.06
N VAL A 60 40.19 20.20 16.59
CA VAL A 60 39.97 21.21 15.53
C VAL A 60 39.55 20.54 14.21
N LYS A 61 40.19 19.41 13.85
CA LYS A 61 39.80 18.62 12.68
C LYS A 61 38.34 18.15 12.78
N GLN A 62 37.95 17.59 13.92
CA GLN A 62 36.58 17.13 14.15
C GLN A 62 35.57 18.29 14.11
N MET A 63 35.90 19.42 14.73
CA MET A 63 35.07 20.62 14.69
C MET A 63 34.84 21.09 13.25
N ARG A 64 35.89 21.11 12.42
CA ARG A 64 35.82 21.48 11.01
C ARG A 64 34.94 20.53 10.21
N ILE A 65 35.12 19.21 10.39
CA ILE A 65 34.29 18.18 9.73
C ILE A 65 32.82 18.35 10.12
N ASN A 66 32.53 18.50 11.42
CA ASN A 66 31.18 18.69 11.93
C ASN A 66 30.51 19.93 11.34
N PHE A 67 31.25 21.05 11.24
CA PHE A 67 30.74 22.27 10.63
C PHE A 67 30.32 22.05 9.17
N TYR A 68 31.19 21.47 8.35
CA TYR A 68 30.86 21.25 6.94
C TYR A 68 29.76 20.22 6.75
N ASN A 69 29.73 19.15 7.55
CA ASN A 69 28.65 18.16 7.52
C ASN A 69 27.29 18.79 7.84
N ALA A 70 27.24 19.72 8.80
CA ALA A 70 26.03 20.47 9.13
C ALA A 70 25.58 21.36 7.96
N GLN A 71 26.51 22.06 7.28
CA GLN A 71 26.15 22.86 6.09
C GLN A 71 25.72 21.97 4.92
N ALA A 72 26.40 20.85 4.69
CA ALA A 72 26.05 19.89 3.65
C ALA A 72 24.63 19.35 3.87
N THR A 73 24.25 19.05 5.10
CA THR A 73 22.89 18.57 5.42
C THR A 73 21.82 19.59 5.07
N LYS A 74 22.07 20.89 5.28
CA LYS A 74 21.14 21.97 4.88
C LYS A 74 20.96 22.00 3.36
N ILE A 75 22.07 21.98 2.61
CA ILE A 75 22.06 21.99 1.15
C ILE A 75 21.32 20.75 0.63
N GLN A 76 21.66 19.57 1.15
CA GLN A 76 21.05 18.32 0.74
C GLN A 76 19.55 18.27 1.07
N LYS A 77 19.11 18.76 2.23
CA LYS A 77 17.68 18.83 2.60
C LYS A 77 16.90 19.69 1.59
N VAL A 78 17.43 20.87 1.25
CA VAL A 78 16.80 21.77 0.28
C VAL A 78 16.73 21.10 -1.09
N TRP A 79 17.83 20.48 -1.53
CA TRP A 79 17.89 19.80 -2.82
C TRP A 79 16.93 18.61 -2.92
N ARG A 80 16.92 17.73 -1.91
CA ARG A 80 15.97 16.60 -1.85
C ARG A 80 14.53 17.08 -1.94
N GLY A 81 14.19 18.14 -1.19
CA GLY A 81 12.87 18.74 -1.24
C GLY A 81 12.51 19.29 -2.62
N TYR A 82 13.42 20.00 -3.28
CA TYR A 82 13.23 20.47 -4.65
C TYR A 82 13.03 19.31 -5.64
N TYR A 83 13.91 18.30 -5.59
CA TYR A 83 13.87 17.16 -6.49
C TYR A 83 12.54 16.40 -6.39
N THR A 84 12.08 16.11 -5.17
CA THR A 84 10.79 15.45 -4.96
C THR A 84 9.65 16.27 -5.53
N ARG A 85 9.59 17.58 -5.28
CA ARG A 85 8.50 18.44 -5.79
C ARG A 85 8.50 18.60 -7.31
N LYS A 86 9.67 18.51 -7.95
CA LYS A 86 9.81 18.67 -9.39
C LYS A 86 9.60 17.36 -10.18
N TYR A 87 10.18 16.26 -9.70
CA TYR A 87 10.29 15.03 -10.50
C TYR A 87 9.48 13.85 -9.98
N ILE A 88 9.10 13.83 -8.70
CA ILE A 88 8.40 12.67 -8.09
C ILE A 88 6.93 13.02 -7.83
N HIS A 89 6.69 14.08 -7.06
CA HIS A 89 5.36 14.41 -6.57
C HIS A 89 5.08 15.90 -6.67
N ASN A 90 4.25 16.27 -7.64
CA ASN A 90 3.71 17.61 -7.77
C ASN A 90 2.32 17.68 -7.12
N TYR A 91 2.26 18.39 -5.99
CA TYR A 91 1.03 18.56 -5.21
C TYR A 91 -0.09 19.23 -6.02
N TYR A 92 0.25 20.28 -6.77
CA TYR A 92 -0.74 21.06 -7.51
C TYR A 92 -1.33 20.28 -8.67
N SER A 93 -0.51 19.51 -9.41
CA SER A 93 -1.02 18.65 -10.47
C SER A 93 -1.92 17.55 -9.92
N ARG A 94 -1.54 16.91 -8.79
CA ARG A 94 -2.40 15.92 -8.13
C ARG A 94 -3.70 16.53 -7.62
N LYS A 95 -3.65 17.72 -7.03
CA LYS A 95 -4.85 18.44 -6.56
C LYS A 95 -5.80 18.70 -7.73
N ALA A 96 -5.29 19.24 -8.84
CA ALA A 96 -6.07 19.50 -10.06
C ALA A 96 -6.69 18.21 -10.63
N PHE A 97 -5.94 17.12 -10.65
CA PHE A 97 -6.45 15.81 -11.07
C PHE A 97 -7.60 15.34 -10.17
N LEU A 98 -7.43 15.39 -8.85
CA LEU A 98 -8.45 14.95 -7.90
C LEU A 98 -9.72 15.82 -7.98
N THR A 99 -9.58 17.14 -8.13
CA THR A 99 -10.74 18.03 -8.32
C THR A 99 -11.49 17.70 -9.61
N GLY A 100 -10.76 17.45 -10.70
CA GLY A 100 -11.38 17.01 -11.96
C GLY A 100 -12.06 15.64 -11.84
N LEU A 101 -11.49 14.73 -11.07
CA LEU A 101 -12.06 13.41 -10.80
C LEU A 101 -13.38 13.52 -10.02
N VAL A 102 -13.47 14.42 -9.04
CA VAL A 102 -14.72 14.68 -8.31
C VAL A 102 -15.82 15.13 -9.26
N VAL A 103 -15.54 16.09 -10.15
CA VAL A 103 -16.51 16.57 -11.15
C VAL A 103 -16.95 15.44 -12.10
N LYS A 104 -16.00 14.63 -12.60
CA LYS A 104 -16.34 13.48 -13.45
C LYS A 104 -17.21 12.44 -12.73
N ASN A 105 -16.89 12.15 -11.48
CA ASN A 105 -17.69 11.23 -10.67
C ASN A 105 -19.12 11.76 -10.49
N GLU A 106 -19.29 13.06 -10.31
CA GLU A 106 -20.62 13.67 -10.18
C GLU A 106 -21.44 13.54 -11.47
N ILE A 107 -20.82 13.79 -12.63
CA ILE A 107 -21.46 13.61 -13.94
C ILE A 107 -21.89 12.14 -14.13
N VAL A 108 -21.01 11.19 -13.82
CA VAL A 108 -21.32 9.76 -13.93
C VAL A 108 -22.46 9.36 -13.00
N ARG A 109 -22.48 9.89 -11.76
CA ARG A 109 -23.58 9.64 -10.82
C ARG A 109 -24.91 10.18 -11.34
N GLN A 110 -24.93 11.38 -11.92
CA GLN A 110 -26.12 11.97 -12.53
C GLN A 110 -26.62 11.10 -13.69
N GLN A 111 -25.73 10.67 -14.59
CA GLN A 111 -26.09 9.77 -15.70
C GLN A 111 -26.66 8.44 -15.21
N LEU A 112 -26.04 7.82 -14.19
CA LEU A 112 -26.55 6.60 -13.58
C LEU A 112 -27.92 6.82 -12.92
N HIS A 113 -28.13 7.97 -12.30
CA HIS A 113 -29.41 8.32 -11.71
C HIS A 113 -30.50 8.44 -12.79
N GLU A 114 -30.24 9.18 -13.87
CA GLU A 114 -31.17 9.32 -15.00
C GLU A 114 -31.53 7.97 -15.62
N LEU A 115 -30.54 7.11 -15.88
CA LEU A 115 -30.77 5.76 -16.39
C LEU A 115 -31.58 4.91 -15.41
N SER A 116 -31.32 5.02 -14.10
CA SER A 116 -32.08 4.29 -13.08
C SER A 116 -33.55 4.72 -13.04
N VAL A 117 -33.82 6.02 -13.19
CA VAL A 117 -35.16 6.58 -13.24
C VAL A 117 -35.88 6.13 -14.51
N ALA A 118 -35.23 6.23 -15.67
CA ALA A 118 -35.77 5.79 -16.95
C ALA A 118 -36.11 4.29 -16.91
N ALA A 119 -35.21 3.44 -16.41
CA ALA A 119 -35.44 2.01 -16.27
C ALA A 119 -36.59 1.71 -15.30
N SER A 120 -36.72 2.45 -14.20
CA SER A 120 -37.84 2.32 -13.26
C SER A 120 -39.18 2.71 -13.90
N GLN A 121 -39.21 3.79 -14.66
CA GLN A 121 -40.40 4.23 -15.39
C GLN A 121 -40.81 3.20 -16.45
N GLU A 122 -39.85 2.66 -17.22
CA GLU A 122 -40.13 1.64 -18.23
C GLU A 122 -40.65 0.35 -17.59
N ARG A 123 -40.08 -0.09 -16.46
CA ARG A 123 -40.60 -1.21 -15.67
C ARG A 123 -42.02 -0.95 -15.17
N ALA A 124 -42.30 0.25 -14.67
CA ALA A 124 -43.64 0.62 -14.22
C ALA A 124 -44.65 0.65 -15.39
N ARG A 125 -44.21 1.09 -16.57
CA ARG A 125 -45.06 1.09 -17.78
C ARG A 125 -45.35 -0.33 -18.25
N LYS A 126 -44.34 -1.19 -18.34
CA LYS A 126 -44.48 -2.62 -18.66
C LYS A 126 -45.38 -3.33 -17.64
N ALA A 127 -45.19 -3.09 -16.35
CA ALA A 127 -46.05 -3.67 -15.31
C ALA A 127 -47.51 -3.23 -15.45
N LYS A 128 -47.78 -1.95 -15.81
CA LYS A 128 -49.14 -1.47 -16.09
C LYS A 128 -49.73 -2.10 -17.36
N GLU A 129 -48.93 -2.25 -18.41
CA GLU A 129 -49.34 -2.91 -19.67
C GLU A 129 -49.65 -4.39 -19.43
N GLU A 130 -48.80 -5.10 -18.69
CA GLU A 130 -49.00 -6.49 -18.27
C GLU A 130 -50.25 -6.64 -17.39
N GLN A 131 -50.45 -5.73 -16.43
CA GLN A 131 -51.65 -5.72 -15.58
C GLN A 131 -52.92 -5.50 -16.40
N LYS A 132 -52.91 -4.55 -17.36
CA LYS A 132 -54.04 -4.34 -18.27
C LYS A 132 -54.29 -5.55 -19.16
N ALA A 133 -53.24 -6.16 -19.72
CA ALA A 133 -53.36 -7.36 -20.54
C ALA A 133 -53.90 -8.55 -19.72
N ALA A 134 -53.45 -8.72 -18.47
CA ALA A 134 -53.98 -9.73 -17.56
C ALA A 134 -55.47 -9.50 -17.25
N GLN A 135 -55.86 -8.25 -16.97
CA GLN A 135 -57.26 -7.86 -16.77
C GLN A 135 -58.11 -8.13 -18.02
N GLU A 136 -57.60 -7.82 -19.21
CA GLU A 136 -58.30 -8.09 -20.48
C GLU A 136 -58.47 -9.60 -20.71
N ILE A 137 -57.44 -10.40 -20.43
CA ILE A 137 -57.51 -11.87 -20.53
C ILE A 137 -58.52 -12.43 -19.52
N GLU A 138 -58.52 -11.94 -18.28
CA GLU A 138 -59.51 -12.31 -17.27
C GLU A 138 -60.93 -11.95 -17.75
N ALA A 139 -61.14 -10.73 -18.23
CA ALA A 139 -62.41 -10.27 -18.77
C ALA A 139 -62.90 -11.12 -19.94
N ARG A 140 -62.00 -11.53 -20.86
CA ARG A 140 -62.33 -12.46 -21.96
C ARG A 140 -62.79 -13.83 -21.45
N LYS A 141 -62.17 -14.34 -20.38
CA LYS A 141 -62.54 -15.62 -19.76
C LYS A 141 -63.89 -15.54 -19.04
N THR A 142 -64.16 -14.43 -18.36
CA THR A 142 -65.36 -14.23 -17.54
C THR A 142 -66.43 -13.35 -18.20
N HIS A 143 -66.38 -13.17 -19.53
CA HIS A 143 -67.28 -12.26 -20.25
C HIS A 143 -68.78 -12.58 -20.08
N TYR A 144 -69.10 -13.83 -19.74
CA TYR A 144 -70.47 -14.30 -19.53
C TYR A 144 -71.12 -13.73 -18.27
N LEU A 145 -70.36 -13.08 -17.38
CA LEU A 145 -70.88 -12.43 -16.16
C LEU A 145 -71.47 -11.04 -16.41
N ILE A 146 -71.46 -10.59 -17.67
CA ILE A 146 -71.93 -9.27 -18.11
C ILE A 146 -73.45 -9.16 -18.08
N SER A 147 -73.95 -7.94 -17.90
CA SER A 147 -75.37 -7.64 -17.94
C SER A 147 -75.98 -7.94 -19.30
N THR A 148 -77.16 -8.53 -19.26
CA THR A 148 -78.03 -8.72 -20.42
C THR A 148 -79.18 -7.72 -20.35
N HIS A 149 -79.91 -7.56 -21.45
CA HIS A 149 -81.06 -6.65 -21.49
C HIS A 149 -82.13 -7.04 -20.46
N GLN A 150 -82.32 -8.34 -20.20
CA GLN A 150 -83.34 -8.84 -19.28
C GLN A 150 -82.85 -8.97 -17.84
N ILE A 151 -81.55 -9.25 -17.62
CA ILE A 151 -81.00 -9.54 -16.28
C ILE A 151 -79.68 -8.79 -16.09
N PRO A 152 -79.53 -7.99 -15.00
CA PRO A 152 -78.27 -7.33 -14.68
C PRO A 152 -77.19 -8.35 -14.32
N GLY A 153 -75.97 -8.10 -14.77
CA GLY A 153 -74.80 -8.96 -14.54
C GLY A 153 -74.32 -8.88 -13.10
N VAL A 154 -73.48 -9.83 -12.69
CA VAL A 154 -73.00 -9.95 -11.30
C VAL A 154 -72.31 -8.66 -10.81
N TYR A 155 -71.69 -7.90 -11.71
CA TYR A 155 -70.96 -6.68 -11.40
C TYR A 155 -71.76 -5.38 -11.64
N ASN A 156 -73.03 -5.48 -12.06
CA ASN A 156 -73.94 -4.35 -12.27
C ASN A 156 -75.11 -4.40 -11.27
N SER A 157 -74.77 -4.42 -9.97
CA SER A 157 -75.76 -4.47 -8.90
C SER A 157 -76.34 -3.07 -8.62
N PRO A 158 -77.67 -2.91 -8.45
CA PRO A 158 -78.29 -1.64 -8.06
C PRO A 158 -77.80 -1.09 -6.72
N TYR A 159 -77.27 -1.97 -5.86
CA TYR A 159 -76.88 -1.65 -4.48
C TYR A 159 -75.36 -1.48 -4.30
N ASP A 160 -74.54 -1.96 -5.24
CA ASP A 160 -73.08 -1.87 -5.14
C ASP A 160 -72.44 -1.32 -6.42
N LYS A 161 -72.07 -0.04 -6.36
CA LYS A 161 -71.42 0.69 -7.45
C LYS A 161 -69.91 0.42 -7.54
N LYS A 162 -69.30 -0.28 -6.58
CA LYS A 162 -67.83 -0.50 -6.56
C LYS A 162 -67.35 -1.39 -7.70
N HIS A 163 -68.20 -2.31 -8.16
CA HIS A 163 -67.85 -3.28 -9.20
C HIS A 163 -68.13 -2.80 -10.63
N PHE A 164 -68.63 -1.57 -10.79
CA PHE A 164 -68.99 -0.96 -12.08
C PHE A 164 -67.79 -0.86 -13.05
N SER A 165 -66.58 -0.66 -12.52
CA SER A 165 -65.35 -0.66 -13.34
C SER A 165 -65.06 -2.02 -13.97
N LYS A 166 -65.41 -3.13 -13.30
CA LYS A 166 -65.22 -4.49 -13.83
C LYS A 166 -66.25 -4.77 -14.92
N GLU A 167 -67.50 -4.34 -14.73
CA GLU A 167 -68.55 -4.43 -15.76
C GLU A 167 -68.16 -3.68 -17.05
N HIS A 168 -67.61 -2.46 -16.95
CA HIS A 168 -67.10 -1.73 -18.10
C HIS A 168 -65.94 -2.45 -18.81
N ALA A 169 -65.05 -3.11 -18.06
CA ALA A 169 -63.98 -3.91 -18.64
C ALA A 169 -64.53 -5.14 -19.38
N LEU A 170 -65.60 -5.78 -18.88
CA LEU A 170 -66.30 -6.86 -19.58
C LEU A 170 -66.96 -6.35 -20.87
N LEU A 171 -67.60 -5.17 -20.84
CA LEU A 171 -68.25 -4.54 -22.01
C LEU A 171 -67.26 -4.15 -23.11
N ALA A 172 -66.07 -3.67 -22.72
CA ALA A 172 -65.03 -3.28 -23.66
C ALA A 172 -64.44 -4.47 -24.44
N VAL A 173 -64.61 -5.69 -23.92
CA VAL A 173 -64.00 -6.90 -24.44
C VAL A 173 -65.02 -7.72 -25.22
N ARG A 174 -64.73 -8.01 -26.49
CA ARG A 174 -65.59 -8.85 -27.33
C ARG A 174 -65.31 -10.33 -27.10
N ALA A 175 -66.37 -11.14 -26.96
CA ALA A 175 -66.26 -12.59 -26.88
C ALA A 175 -65.53 -13.15 -28.11
N PRO A 176 -64.54 -14.04 -27.95
CA PRO A 176 -63.84 -14.64 -29.08
C PRO A 176 -64.82 -15.47 -29.92
N SER A 177 -64.82 -15.23 -31.24
CA SER A 177 -65.61 -16.00 -32.20
C SER A 177 -65.31 -17.50 -32.11
N PRO A 178 -66.26 -18.40 -32.43
CA PRO A 178 -66.04 -19.85 -32.43
C PRO A 178 -64.80 -20.29 -33.22
N LYS A 179 -64.51 -19.63 -34.36
CA LYS A 179 -63.29 -19.86 -35.17
C LYS A 179 -62.01 -19.49 -34.40
N THR A 180 -62.05 -18.37 -33.67
CA THR A 180 -60.94 -17.87 -32.85
C THR A 180 -60.71 -18.76 -31.63
N ARG A 181 -61.78 -19.27 -30.99
CA ARG A 181 -61.71 -20.26 -29.90
C ARG A 181 -61.10 -21.58 -30.36
N ALA A 182 -61.49 -22.07 -31.54
CA ALA A 182 -60.93 -23.30 -32.13
C ALA A 182 -59.43 -23.14 -32.42
N ALA A 183 -59.00 -22.00 -32.97
CA ALA A 183 -57.60 -21.70 -33.25
C ALA A 183 -56.74 -21.58 -31.97
N ILE A 184 -57.27 -20.93 -30.91
CA ILE A 184 -56.60 -20.84 -29.60
C ILE A 184 -56.45 -22.24 -28.97
N SER A 185 -57.50 -23.05 -29.01
CA SER A 185 -57.50 -24.42 -28.47
C SER A 185 -56.60 -25.39 -29.26
N ALA A 186 -56.44 -25.18 -30.56
CA ALA A 186 -55.47 -25.91 -31.39
C ALA A 186 -54.01 -25.53 -31.05
N ARG A 187 -53.73 -24.24 -30.79
CA ARG A 187 -52.39 -23.77 -30.39
C ARG A 187 -51.96 -24.23 -29.00
N LEU A 188 -52.86 -24.24 -28.02
CA LEU A 188 -52.57 -24.78 -26.68
C LEU A 188 -52.22 -26.27 -26.71
N ARG A 189 -52.86 -27.05 -27.60
CA ARG A 189 -52.55 -28.47 -27.81
C ARG A 189 -51.19 -28.73 -28.49
N THR A 190 -50.63 -27.74 -29.18
CA THR A 190 -49.37 -27.87 -29.95
C THR A 190 -48.18 -27.22 -29.27
N GLY A 191 -48.34 -26.64 -28.07
CA GLY A 191 -47.24 -26.16 -27.24
C GLY A 191 -46.46 -24.92 -27.76
N ARG A 192 -46.89 -24.28 -28.85
CA ARG A 192 -46.23 -23.08 -29.39
C ARG A 192 -46.76 -21.80 -28.73
N THR A 193 -46.17 -21.40 -27.62
CA THR A 193 -46.43 -20.12 -26.94
C THR A 193 -45.48 -19.03 -27.45
N GLY A 194 -45.75 -18.49 -28.64
CA GLY A 194 -45.12 -17.27 -29.13
C GLY A 194 -46.12 -16.10 -29.01
N THR A 195 -45.74 -15.07 -28.27
CA THR A 195 -46.51 -13.83 -28.07
C THR A 195 -46.87 -13.17 -29.40
N LEU A 196 -48.15 -12.80 -29.56
CA LEU A 196 -48.62 -11.98 -30.69
C LEU A 196 -48.18 -10.53 -30.46
N ASP A 197 -47.27 -10.04 -31.31
CA ASP A 197 -47.12 -8.60 -31.52
C ASP A 197 -48.15 -8.14 -32.58
N VAL A 198 -48.82 -7.04 -32.30
CA VAL A 198 -49.89 -6.47 -33.12
C VAL A 198 -49.27 -5.44 -34.06
N ARG A 199 -49.42 -5.69 -35.36
CA ARG A 199 -49.21 -4.75 -36.46
C ARG A 199 -47.74 -4.43 -36.78
N GLY A 200 -47.06 -5.44 -37.29
CA GLY A 200 -45.93 -5.26 -38.21
C GLY A 200 -45.90 -6.46 -39.12
N SER A 201 -46.04 -6.25 -40.42
CA SER A 201 -45.73 -7.27 -41.41
C SER A 201 -44.28 -7.68 -41.20
N VAL A 202 -44.06 -8.80 -40.51
CA VAL A 202 -42.78 -9.48 -40.58
C VAL A 202 -42.81 -10.16 -41.94
N LYS A 203 -42.38 -9.42 -42.97
CA LYS A 203 -41.67 -10.05 -44.08
C LYS A 203 -40.63 -10.92 -43.39
N ALA A 204 -40.74 -12.23 -43.56
CA ALA A 204 -39.63 -13.12 -43.29
C ALA A 204 -38.47 -12.57 -44.12
N ALA A 205 -37.59 -11.81 -43.48
CA ALA A 205 -36.28 -11.58 -44.03
C ALA A 205 -35.63 -12.95 -43.96
N GLU A 206 -35.67 -13.67 -45.08
CA GLU A 206 -34.63 -14.60 -45.49
C GLU A 206 -33.31 -13.81 -45.51
N LYS A 207 -32.80 -13.45 -44.34
CA LYS A 207 -31.37 -13.29 -44.16
C LYS A 207 -30.91 -14.67 -43.75
N ASP A 208 -30.26 -15.31 -44.70
CA ASP A 208 -29.35 -16.44 -44.50
C ASP A 208 -28.97 -16.59 -43.02
N MET A 209 -29.45 -17.67 -42.39
CA MET A 209 -28.86 -18.18 -41.16
C MET A 209 -27.46 -18.73 -41.49
N LYS A 210 -26.56 -17.87 -41.97
CA LYS A 210 -25.14 -18.06 -41.71
C LYS A 210 -25.01 -17.80 -40.22
N TYR A 211 -24.92 -18.88 -39.45
CA TYR A 211 -24.28 -18.82 -38.15
C TYR A 211 -22.94 -18.12 -38.37
N GLU A 212 -22.85 -16.83 -38.07
CA GLU A 212 -21.56 -16.21 -37.88
C GLU A 212 -20.92 -16.99 -36.75
N VAL A 213 -19.96 -17.83 -37.10
CA VAL A 213 -19.14 -18.56 -36.15
C VAL A 213 -18.61 -17.47 -35.23
N LEU A 214 -19.03 -17.51 -33.96
CA LEU A 214 -18.55 -16.58 -32.96
C LEU A 214 -17.03 -16.51 -33.09
N PRO A 215 -16.44 -15.30 -33.08
CA PRO A 215 -14.99 -15.18 -33.16
C PRO A 215 -14.40 -16.13 -32.12
N PRO A 216 -13.35 -16.92 -32.48
CA PRO A 216 -12.77 -17.89 -31.58
C PRO A 216 -12.57 -17.23 -30.23
N ILE A 217 -13.12 -17.82 -29.16
CA ILE A 217 -13.03 -17.27 -27.80
C ILE A 217 -11.57 -16.90 -27.59
N THR A 218 -11.29 -15.60 -27.61
CA THR A 218 -9.93 -15.12 -27.41
C THR A 218 -9.58 -15.58 -26.00
N THR A 219 -8.57 -16.43 -25.87
CA THR A 219 -8.10 -17.05 -24.61
C THR A 219 -7.58 -16.03 -23.59
N LYS A 220 -7.76 -14.74 -23.83
CA LYS A 220 -7.44 -13.68 -22.90
C LYS A 220 -8.53 -13.61 -21.83
N MET A 221 -8.29 -14.32 -20.74
CA MET A 221 -9.20 -14.40 -19.60
C MET A 221 -9.45 -12.98 -19.07
N GLN A 222 -10.72 -12.56 -19.01
CA GLN A 222 -11.09 -11.21 -18.57
C GLN A 222 -10.89 -11.09 -17.04
N GLY A 223 -9.92 -10.28 -16.62
CA GLY A 223 -9.59 -10.03 -15.21
C GLY A 223 -8.10 -9.84 -14.99
N PRO A 224 -7.64 -9.63 -13.75
CA PRO A 224 -6.21 -9.52 -13.41
C PRO A 224 -5.54 -10.91 -13.35
N PHE A 225 -5.95 -11.84 -14.22
CA PHE A 225 -5.44 -13.20 -14.27
C PHE A 225 -4.18 -13.25 -15.12
N ARG A 226 -3.18 -13.99 -14.64
CA ARG A 226 -1.92 -14.21 -15.36
C ARG A 226 -2.11 -15.21 -16.49
N GLU A 227 -1.27 -15.11 -17.52
CA GLU A 227 -1.31 -16.01 -18.67
C GLU A 227 -1.15 -17.49 -18.24
N PRO A 228 -1.86 -18.45 -18.86
CA PRO A 228 -1.81 -19.86 -18.46
C PRO A 228 -0.39 -20.43 -18.40
N GLN A 229 0.49 -19.98 -19.29
CA GLN A 229 1.91 -20.38 -19.32
C GLN A 229 2.69 -19.88 -18.09
N GLU A 230 2.39 -18.68 -17.58
CA GLU A 230 3.01 -18.16 -16.35
C GLU A 230 2.54 -18.94 -15.13
N VAL A 231 1.26 -19.27 -15.07
CA VAL A 231 0.69 -20.08 -13.98
C VAL A 231 1.32 -21.48 -13.99
N TRP A 232 1.54 -22.07 -15.17
CA TRP A 232 2.23 -23.35 -15.32
C TRP A 232 3.69 -23.28 -14.84
N LYS A 233 4.43 -22.24 -15.25
CA LYS A 233 5.81 -21.99 -14.77
C LYS A 233 5.86 -21.75 -13.26
N GLN A 234 4.86 -21.09 -12.68
CA GLN A 234 4.77 -20.84 -11.25
C GLN A 234 4.48 -22.13 -10.47
N ARG A 235 3.57 -22.98 -10.97
CA ARG A 235 3.26 -24.30 -10.38
C ARG A 235 4.48 -25.23 -10.36
N HIS A 236 5.27 -25.21 -11.44
CA HIS A 236 6.46 -26.06 -11.57
C HIS A 236 7.77 -25.36 -11.18
N LYS A 237 7.69 -24.17 -10.56
CA LYS A 237 8.87 -23.50 -10.02
C LYS A 237 9.43 -24.37 -8.90
N LYS A 238 10.72 -24.74 -9.01
CA LYS A 238 11.42 -25.46 -7.94
C LYS A 238 11.26 -24.68 -6.65
N LEU A 239 10.95 -25.37 -5.55
CA LEU A 239 10.93 -24.76 -4.24
C LEU A 239 12.35 -24.25 -3.96
N ASN A 240 12.51 -22.94 -3.93
CA ASN A 240 13.72 -22.36 -3.39
C ASN A 240 13.68 -22.58 -1.88
N PRO A 241 14.72 -23.16 -1.28
CA PRO A 241 14.82 -23.22 0.17
C PRO A 241 14.63 -21.83 0.76
N THR A 242 13.97 -21.76 1.91
CA THR A 242 13.82 -20.47 2.62
C THR A 242 15.21 -19.92 2.94
N LEU A 243 15.34 -18.60 3.07
CA LEU A 243 16.63 -17.97 3.39
C LEU A 243 17.34 -18.65 4.56
N ARG A 244 16.60 -19.09 5.59
CA ARG A 244 17.14 -19.85 6.74
C ARG A 244 17.75 -21.22 6.42
N VAL A 245 17.31 -21.85 5.34
CA VAL A 245 17.79 -23.16 4.87
C VAL A 245 18.94 -22.98 3.87
N ASP A 246 18.90 -21.92 3.06
CA ASP A 246 19.93 -21.61 2.07
C ASP A 246 21.20 -21.01 2.70
N THR A 247 21.06 -20.34 3.85
CA THR A 247 22.19 -19.74 4.57
C THR A 247 22.66 -20.61 5.72
N SER A 248 23.97 -20.70 5.94
CA SER A 248 24.55 -21.33 7.13
C SER A 248 24.02 -20.69 8.43
N TYR A 249 23.97 -21.45 9.53
CA TYR A 249 23.53 -20.94 10.83
C TYR A 249 24.32 -19.69 11.28
N THR A 250 25.59 -19.60 10.90
CA THR A 250 26.51 -18.50 11.22
C THR A 250 26.62 -17.45 10.11
N SER A 251 25.80 -17.52 9.07
CA SER A 251 25.83 -16.59 7.91
C SER A 251 25.82 -15.11 8.33
N ALA A 252 25.00 -14.75 9.32
CA ALA A 252 24.93 -13.38 9.81
C ALA A 252 26.21 -12.94 10.53
N GLU A 253 26.90 -13.87 11.19
CA GLU A 253 28.17 -13.61 11.88
C GLU A 253 29.32 -13.50 10.87
N GLN A 254 29.34 -14.38 9.87
CA GLN A 254 30.29 -14.36 8.76
C GLN A 254 30.17 -13.04 7.98
N ALA A 255 28.96 -12.64 7.59
CA ALA A 255 28.72 -11.37 6.90
C ALA A 255 29.16 -10.15 7.73
N ARG A 256 28.99 -10.19 9.06
CA ARG A 256 29.50 -9.12 9.96
C ARG A 256 31.02 -9.12 10.06
N ALA A 257 31.65 -10.29 10.07
CA ALA A 257 33.10 -10.43 10.09
C ALA A 257 33.73 -9.96 8.77
N GLU A 258 33.11 -10.32 7.64
CA GLU A 258 33.49 -9.86 6.31
C GLU A 258 33.35 -8.35 6.19
N MET A 259 32.23 -7.76 6.59
CA MET A 259 32.09 -6.29 6.61
C MET A 259 33.15 -5.63 7.50
N LYS A 260 33.47 -6.19 8.67
CA LYS A 260 34.54 -5.65 9.52
C LYS A 260 35.92 -5.78 8.87
N ALA A 261 36.19 -6.87 8.16
CA ALA A 261 37.43 -7.08 7.43
C ALA A 261 37.55 -6.12 6.26
N GLU A 262 36.48 -5.93 5.48
CA GLU A 262 36.40 -4.93 4.41
C GLU A 262 36.56 -3.51 4.96
N GLU A 263 35.89 -3.16 6.06
CA GLU A 263 36.09 -1.89 6.77
C GLU A 263 37.55 -1.73 7.22
N TRP A 264 38.20 -2.79 7.70
CA TRP A 264 39.60 -2.74 8.12
C TRP A 264 40.56 -2.56 6.93
N VAL A 265 40.30 -3.24 5.81
CA VAL A 265 41.08 -3.13 4.57
C VAL A 265 40.87 -1.77 3.90
N THR A 266 39.66 -1.21 3.97
CA THR A 266 39.30 0.09 3.39
C THR A 266 39.65 1.28 4.29
N ARG A 267 40.13 1.05 5.51
CA ARG A 267 40.84 2.07 6.32
C ARG A 267 42.21 2.36 5.71
N VAL A 268 42.19 3.03 4.56
CA VAL A 268 43.35 3.67 3.98
C VAL A 268 43.64 4.92 4.84
N ILE A 269 44.65 4.78 5.71
CA ILE A 269 45.31 5.81 6.52
C ILE A 269 44.67 6.06 7.89
N ASP A 270 45.10 5.28 8.89
CA ASP A 270 45.06 5.66 10.32
C ASP A 270 46.45 5.47 10.99
N ASP A 271 47.54 5.60 10.23
CA ASP A 271 48.89 5.75 10.79
C ASP A 271 49.55 7.05 10.28
N LYS A 272 49.35 8.13 11.05
CA LYS A 272 50.26 9.29 11.17
C LYS A 272 50.02 10.08 12.45
#